data_AF-A0A2H9MGE2-F1
#
_entry.id   AF-A0A2H9MGE2-F1
#
_cell.length_a   1.000
_cell.length_b   1.000
_cell.length_c   1.000
_cell.angle_alpha   90.00
_cell.angle_beta   90.00
_cell.angle_gamma   90.00
#
_symmetry.space_group_name_H-M   'P 1'
#
loop_
_entity.id
_entity.type
_entity.pdbx_description
1 polymer ?
#
loop_
_entity_poly.entity_id
_entity_poly.type
_entity_poly.pdbx_seq_one_letter_code
_entity_poly.pdbx_strand_id
1 'polypeptide(L)' 'MALKERFLKIYSNLPLGLREEIIIVLDKKPLTWNAAYIEVVNNTKISDEILKKLEKMGII' A
#
# COMPACT_ATOMS: atom_id res chain seq x y z
N MET A 1 -9.87 9.47 9.93
CA MET A 1 -8.51 8.92 9.72
C MET A 1 -8.25 8.89 8.24
N ALA A 2 -7.18 9.54 7.79
CA ALA A 2 -6.79 9.49 6.39
C ALA A 2 -6.34 8.07 6.02
N LEU A 3 -6.67 7.57 4.83
CA LEU A 3 -6.29 6.23 4.38
C LEU A 3 -4.79 5.94 4.49
N LYS A 4 -3.98 6.98 4.27
CA LYS A 4 -2.54 6.95 4.48
C LYS A 4 -2.15 6.55 5.89
N GLU A 5 -2.80 7.12 6.92
CA GLU A 5 -2.49 6.79 8.32
C GLU A 5 -2.78 5.32 8.64
N ARG A 6 -3.91 4.80 8.14
CA ARG A 6 -4.28 3.39 8.32
C ARG A 6 -3.28 2.45 7.65
N PHE A 7 -2.93 2.76 6.40
CA PHE A 7 -1.92 2.01 5.66
C PHE A 7 -0.57 2.00 6.39
N LEU A 8 -0.07 3.16 6.83
CA LEU A 8 1.20 3.26 7.54
C LEU A 8 1.20 2.48 8.85
N LYS A 9 0.07 2.50 9.59
CA LYS A 9 -0.10 1.71 10.80
C LYS A 9 -0.02 0.21 10.51
N ILE A 10 -0.71 -0.27 9.47
CA ILE A 10 -0.67 -1.69 9.09
C ILE A 10 0.74 -2.07 8.64
N TYR A 11 1.34 -1.29 7.74
CA TYR A 11 2.69 -1.52 7.24
C TYR A 11 3.75 -1.58 8.36
N SER A 12 3.65 -0.70 9.35
CA SER A 12 4.57 -0.68 10.50
C SER A 12 4.48 -1.95 11.36
N ASN A 13 3.33 -2.62 11.37
CA ASN A 13 3.10 -3.87 12.08
C ASN A 13 3.42 -5.12 11.24
N LEU A 14 3.77 -4.98 9.95
CA LEU A 14 4.11 -6.12 9.09
C LEU A 14 5.52 -6.65 9.38
N PRO A 15 5.68 -7.97 9.58
CA PRO A 15 6.97 -8.65 9.52
C PRO A 15 7.72 -8.36 8.22
N LEU A 16 9.05 -8.33 8.29
CA LEU A 16 9.91 -7.97 7.15
C LEU A 16 9.63 -8.82 5.90
N GLY A 17 9.43 -10.13 6.05
CA GLY A 17 9.16 -11.03 4.92
C GLY A 17 7.84 -10.74 4.20
N LEU A 18 6.81 -10.27 4.91
CA LEU A 18 5.53 -9.92 4.28
C LEU A 18 5.64 -8.61 3.49
N ARG A 19 6.66 -7.78 3.72
CA ARG A 19 6.82 -6.51 3.00
C ARG A 19 7.17 -6.69 1.53
N GLU A 20 7.70 -7.86 1.17
CA GLU A 20 8.05 -8.24 -0.20
C GLU A 20 6.89 -8.92 -0.93
N GLU A 21 5.79 -9.25 -0.25
CA GLU A 21 4.63 -9.84 -0.88
C GLU A 21 3.86 -8.84 -1.74
N ILE A 22 3.34 -9.34 -2.85
CA ILE A 22 2.51 -8.59 -3.80
C ILE A 22 1.11 -8.41 -3.21
N ILE A 23 0.66 -7.17 -3.10
CA ILE A 23 -0.65 -6.83 -2.53
C ILE A 23 -1.66 -6.38 -3.55
N ILE A 24 -1.21 -5.72 -4.61
CA ILE A 24 -2.08 -5.20 -5.66
C ILE A 24 -1.39 -5.30 -7.01
N VAL A 25 -2.19 -5.35 -8.07
CA VAL A 25 -1.72 -5.16 -9.44
C VAL A 25 -2.33 -3.86 -9.98
N LEU A 26 -1.49 -2.91 -10.38
CA LEU A 26 -1.87 -1.66 -11.04
C LEU A 26 -1.23 -1.60 -12.42
N ASP A 27 -2.01 -1.34 -13.46
CA ASP A 27 -1.53 -1.28 -14.85
C ASP A 27 -0.67 -2.49 -15.27
N LYS A 28 -1.12 -3.71 -14.90
CA LYS A 28 -0.39 -4.98 -15.11
C LYS A 28 0.96 -5.10 -14.38
N LYS A 29 1.31 -4.13 -13.51
CA LYS A 29 2.49 -4.18 -12.67
C LYS A 29 2.10 -4.64 -11.26
N PRO A 30 2.65 -5.76 -10.77
CA PRO A 30 2.47 -6.15 -9.38
C PRO A 30 3.23 -5.17 -8.48
N LEU A 31 2.60 -4.75 -7.39
CA LEU A 31 3.18 -3.89 -6.37
C LEU A 31 3.19 -4.63 -5.04
N THR A 32 4.34 -4.59 -4.39
CA THR A 32 4.53 -5.14 -3.04
C THR A 32 4.14 -4.12 -1.97
N TRP A 33 4.02 -4.57 -0.72
CA TRP A 33 3.87 -3.67 0.43
C TRP A 33 4.97 -2.61 0.48
N ASN A 34 6.23 -2.98 0.26
CA ASN A 34 7.37 -2.05 0.19
C ASN A 34 7.20 -1.02 -0.93
N ALA A 35 6.87 -1.47 -2.14
CA ALA A 35 6.68 -0.57 -3.27
C ALA A 35 5.53 0.41 -3.00
N ALA A 36 4.39 -0.08 -2.49
CA ALA A 36 3.27 0.75 -2.08
C ALA A 36 3.64 1.75 -0.99
N TYR A 37 4.45 1.35 -0.01
CA TYR A 37 4.93 2.24 1.05
C TYR A 37 5.79 3.39 0.49
N ILE A 38 6.71 3.08 -0.42
CA ILE A 38 7.54 4.09 -1.08
C ILE A 38 6.64 5.10 -1.80
N GLU A 39 5.65 4.65 -2.56
CA GLU A 39 4.71 5.53 -3.27
C GLU A 39 3.90 6.41 -2.31
N VAL A 40 3.38 5.82 -1.22
CA VAL A 40 2.56 6.51 -0.21
C VAL A 40 3.35 7.54 0.59
N VAL A 41 4.61 7.24 0.95
CA VAL A 41 5.48 8.20 1.64
C VAL A 41 5.86 9.35 0.73
N ASN A 42 6.16 9.07 -0.55
CA ASN A 42 6.50 10.09 -1.54
C ASN A 42 5.29 10.89 -2.06
N ASN A 43 4.06 10.58 -1.63
CA ASN A 43 2.82 11.23 -2.07
C ASN A 43 2.68 11.27 -3.60
N THR A 44 3.00 10.17 -4.28
CA THR A 44 2.86 10.11 -5.73
C THR A 44 1.38 10.07 -6.13
N LYS A 45 1.06 10.40 -7.39
CA LYS A 45 -0.33 10.29 -7.89
C LYS A 45 -0.88 8.86 -7.78
N ILE A 46 -0.01 7.86 -7.93
CA ILE A 46 -0.35 6.43 -7.85
C ILE A 46 -0.70 6.04 -6.41
N SER A 47 -0.17 6.73 -5.40
CA SER A 47 -0.46 6.44 -3.99
C SER A 47 -1.94 6.55 -3.63
N ASP A 48 -2.68 7.50 -4.21
CA ASP A 48 -4.12 7.63 -3.98
C ASP A 48 -4.89 6.43 -4.56
N GLU A 49 -4.49 5.95 -5.74
CA GLU A 49 -5.07 4.74 -6.34
C GLU A 49 -4.75 3.49 -5.53
N ILE A 50 -3.52 3.35 -5.04
CA ILE A 50 -3.10 2.27 -4.14
C ILE A 50 -4.02 2.24 -2.90
N LEU A 51 -4.12 3.37 -2.20
CA LEU A 51 -4.88 3.47 -0.96
C LEU A 51 -6.37 3.19 -1.16
N LYS A 52 -6.98 3.77 -2.21
CA LYS A 52 -8.39 3.49 -2.55
C LYS A 52 -8.64 2.04 -2.91
N LYS A 53 -7.71 1.40 -3.62
CA LYS A 53 -7.85 -0.01 -3.99
C LYS A 53 -7.72 -0.93 -2.78
N LEU A 54 -6.79 -0.64 -1.88
CA LEU A 54 -6.63 -1.36 -0.61
C LEU A 54 -7.84 -1.18 0.31
N GLU A 55 -8.43 0.02 0.38
CA GLU A 55 -9.68 0.28 1.11
C GLU A 55 -10.84 -0.55 0.53
N LYS A 56 -11.00 -0.53 -0.80
CA LYS A 56 -12.05 -1.29 -1.49
C LYS A 56 -11.93 -2.81 -1.29
N MET A 57 -10.71 -3.30 -1.10
CA MET A 57 -10.45 -4.71 -0.80
C MET A 57 -10.64 -5.05 0.69
N GLY A 58 -10.88 -4.06 1.55
CA GLY A 58 -11.02 -4.24 2.99
C GLY A 58 -9.71 -4.57 3.71
N ILE A 59 -8.57 -4.28 3.07
CA ILE A 59 -7.23 -4.54 3.64
C ILE A 59 -6.86 -3.44 4.65
N ILE A 60 -7.32 -2.20 4.42
CA ILE A 60 -7.04 -1.01 5.26
C ILE A 60 -8.32 -0.21 5.58
#